data_AF-A0AAD4XHB4-F1
#
_entry.id   AF-A0AAD4XHB4-F1
#
_cell.length_a   1.000
_cell.length_b   1.000
_cell.length_c   1.000
_cell.angle_alpha   90.00
_cell.angle_beta   90.00
_cell.angle_gamma   90.00
#
_symmetry.space_group_name_H-M   'P 1'
#
loop_
_entity.id
_entity.type
_entity.pdbx_description
1 polymer ?
#
loop_
_entity_poly.entity_id
_entity_poly.type
_entity_poly.pdbx_seq_one_letter_code
_entity_poly.pdbx_strand_id
1 'polypeptide(L)'
;MRNDEYFFKVDQSERGRRESRQSQLKQIFFNFSKQLQRLFEVQFQVVTMKNCAKKNRKKYQTERKKKYSRFNLKKKLKERKAEKRAAAENTAVPVVTQDPALHPTCIAAVNTGCSCYVKDKRPKQKWSIEEEAMLKALLLKHKGTFKVAGPWERIQCEGRHVFKESREGADLRYKWKNMLPQWLKESSGT
;
A
#
# COMPACT_ATOMS: atom_id res chain seq x y z
N MET A 1 -77.37 25.54 20.85
CA MET A 1 -76.52 24.46 20.28
C MET A 1 -75.65 24.92 19.10
N ARG A 2 -75.16 26.19 19.05
CA ARG A 2 -74.32 26.67 17.92
C ARG A 2 -72.85 26.98 18.29
N ASN A 3 -72.45 26.85 19.55
CA ASN A 3 -71.10 27.20 20.00
C ASN A 3 -70.11 26.03 19.93
N ASP A 4 -70.56 24.78 19.94
CA ASP A 4 -69.67 23.61 19.99
C ASP A 4 -68.98 23.32 18.65
N GLU A 5 -69.62 23.70 17.54
CA GLU A 5 -69.10 23.44 16.19
C GLU A 5 -67.90 24.35 15.82
N TYR A 6 -67.82 25.54 16.43
CA TYR A 6 -66.73 26.48 16.21
C TYR A 6 -65.44 26.02 16.91
N PHE A 7 -65.56 25.42 18.10
CA PHE A 7 -64.42 24.96 18.89
C PHE A 7 -63.69 23.80 18.20
N PHE A 8 -64.44 22.90 17.56
CA PHE A 8 -63.87 21.74 16.86
C PHE A 8 -63.04 22.13 15.62
N LYS A 9 -63.46 23.19 14.90
CA LYS A 9 -62.72 23.69 13.72
C LYS A 9 -61.41 24.39 14.08
N VAL A 10 -61.36 25.09 15.21
CA VAL A 10 -60.13 25.73 15.70
C VAL A 10 -59.10 24.66 16.10
N ASP A 11 -59.52 23.58 16.77
CA ASP A 11 -58.60 22.51 17.20
C ASP A 11 -57.98 21.74 16.03
N GLN A 12 -58.72 21.50 14.94
CA GLN A 12 -58.15 20.87 13.74
C GLN A 12 -57.11 21.75 13.03
N SER A 13 -57.31 23.07 12.99
CA SER A 13 -56.34 24.02 12.40
C SER A 13 -55.05 24.11 13.22
N GLU A 14 -55.15 24.08 14.55
CA GLU A 14 -54.02 24.04 15.47
C GLU A 14 -53.20 22.75 15.32
N ARG A 15 -53.88 21.60 15.18
CA ARG A 15 -53.24 20.28 15.04
C ARG A 15 -52.38 20.19 13.77
N GLY A 16 -52.92 20.63 12.63
CA GLY A 16 -52.15 20.68 11.37
C GLY A 16 -50.93 21.60 11.43
N ARG A 17 -51.04 22.74 12.14
CA ARG A 17 -49.89 23.64 12.37
C ARG A 17 -48.81 23.01 13.24
N ARG A 18 -49.18 22.23 14.27
CA ARG A 18 -48.22 21.51 15.13
C ARG A 18 -47.50 20.41 14.37
N GLU A 19 -48.21 19.63 13.55
CA GLU A 19 -47.61 18.58 12.73
C GLU A 19 -46.64 19.13 11.69
N SER A 20 -47.00 20.24 11.04
CA SER A 20 -46.11 20.95 10.10
C SER A 20 -44.81 21.43 10.79
N ARG A 21 -44.93 22.07 11.96
CA ARG A 21 -43.76 22.49 12.76
C ARG A 21 -42.90 21.30 13.19
N GLN A 22 -43.50 20.20 13.63
CA GLN A 22 -42.76 18.99 13.99
C GLN A 22 -42.02 18.39 12.80
N SER A 23 -42.64 18.36 11.62
CA SER A 23 -42.00 17.89 10.39
C SER A 23 -40.79 18.76 10.00
N GLN A 24 -40.94 20.09 10.06
CA GLN A 24 -39.83 21.02 9.83
C GLN A 24 -38.68 20.81 10.81
N LEU A 25 -38.97 20.64 12.10
CA LEU A 25 -37.93 20.39 13.11
C LEU A 25 -37.20 19.07 12.88
N LYS A 26 -37.92 18.00 12.52
CA LYS A 26 -37.31 16.71 12.15
C LYS A 26 -36.38 16.86 10.95
N GLN A 27 -36.79 17.61 9.93
CA GLN A 27 -35.96 17.87 8.75
C GLN A 27 -34.70 18.67 9.09
N ILE A 28 -34.81 19.70 9.93
CA ILE A 28 -33.66 20.49 10.41
C ILE A 28 -32.68 19.59 11.16
N PHE A 29 -33.18 18.78 12.10
CA PHE A 29 -32.34 17.87 12.88
C PHE A 29 -31.63 16.83 12.00
N PHE A 30 -32.35 16.26 11.03
CA PHE A 30 -31.77 15.32 10.05
C PHE A 30 -30.65 15.97 9.22
N ASN A 31 -30.88 17.19 8.73
CA ASN A 31 -29.87 17.93 7.96
C ASN A 31 -28.64 18.27 8.82
N PHE A 32 -28.84 18.69 10.07
CA PHE A 32 -27.77 18.98 11.00
C PHE A 32 -26.94 17.74 11.35
N SER A 33 -27.60 16.61 11.63
CA SER A 33 -26.94 15.32 11.86
C SER A 33 -26.08 14.90 10.66
N LYS A 34 -26.59 15.07 9.44
CA LYS A 34 -25.85 14.75 8.22
C LYS A 34 -24.63 15.65 8.02
N GLN A 35 -24.73 16.93 8.39
CA GLN A 35 -23.58 17.84 8.36
C GLN A 35 -22.52 17.45 9.39
N LEU A 36 -22.91 17.13 10.63
CA LEU A 36 -21.98 16.68 11.67
C LEU A 36 -21.26 15.40 11.26
N GLN A 37 -21.97 14.44 10.66
CA GLN A 37 -21.36 13.21 10.18
C GLN A 37 -20.30 13.47 9.10
N ARG A 38 -20.58 14.38 8.14
CA ARG A 38 -19.59 14.80 7.12
C ARG A 38 -18.37 15.47 7.74
N LEU A 39 -18.55 16.35 8.72
CA LEU A 39 -17.44 17.00 9.42
C LEU A 39 -16.56 15.97 10.14
N PHE A 40 -17.18 14.98 10.78
CA PHE A 40 -16.45 13.91 11.46
C PHE A 40 -15.65 13.05 10.48
N GLU A 41 -16.25 12.66 9.35
CA GLU A 41 -15.55 11.92 8.29
C GLU A 41 -14.35 12.68 7.74
N VAL A 42 -14.49 13.99 7.49
CA VAL A 42 -13.39 14.84 7.01
C VAL A 42 -12.26 14.92 8.05
N GLN A 43 -12.59 15.14 9.32
CA GLN A 43 -11.58 15.19 10.39
C GLN A 43 -10.83 13.85 10.52
N PHE A 44 -11.57 12.73 10.48
CA PHE A 44 -10.97 11.40 10.52
C PHE A 44 -10.03 11.14 9.32
N GLN A 45 -10.43 11.55 8.11
CA GLN A 45 -9.57 11.47 6.94
C GLN A 45 -8.31 12.33 7.07
N VAL A 46 -8.41 13.54 7.61
CA VAL A 46 -7.25 14.42 7.82
C VAL A 46 -6.26 13.80 8.81
N VAL A 47 -6.75 13.23 9.92
CA VAL A 47 -5.89 12.58 10.93
C VAL A 47 -5.18 11.36 10.36
N THR A 48 -5.90 10.50 9.63
CA THR A 48 -5.32 9.30 9.01
C THR A 48 -4.26 9.66 7.96
N MET A 49 -4.51 10.68 7.13
CA MET A 49 -3.54 11.18 6.14
C MET A 49 -2.29 11.76 6.80
N LYS A 50 -2.43 12.52 7.90
CA LYS A 50 -1.28 13.05 8.66
C LYS A 50 -0.41 11.94 9.24
N ASN A 51 -1.02 10.87 9.76
CA ASN A 51 -0.27 9.73 10.30
C ASN A 51 0.45 8.92 9.21
N CYS A 52 -0.19 8.74 8.05
CA CYS A 52 0.45 8.09 6.89
C CYS A 52 1.66 8.90 6.40
N ALA A 53 1.51 10.21 6.23
CA ALA A 53 2.59 11.11 5.82
C ALA A 53 3.79 11.07 6.80
N LYS A 54 3.53 11.08 8.11
CA LYS A 54 4.58 10.94 9.15
C LYS A 54 5.35 9.62 9.03
N LYS A 55 4.67 8.50 8.78
CA LYS A 55 5.29 7.18 8.64
C LYS A 55 6.14 7.09 7.36
N ASN A 56 5.64 7.62 6.24
CA ASN A 56 6.39 7.68 4.98
C ASN A 56 7.63 8.58 5.08
N ARG A 57 7.55 9.72 5.80
CA ARG A 57 8.70 10.59 6.08
C ARG A 57 9.81 9.84 6.85
N LYS A 58 9.45 9.06 7.87
CA LYS A 58 10.42 8.23 8.62
C LYS A 58 11.09 7.19 7.70
N LYS A 59 10.29 6.47 6.87
CA LYS A 59 10.83 5.49 5.90
C LYS A 59 11.84 6.14 4.95
N TYR A 60 11.50 7.29 4.36
CA TYR A 60 12.40 8.02 3.47
C TYR A 60 13.71 8.45 4.16
N GLN A 61 13.64 8.94 5.39
CA GLN A 61 14.83 9.29 6.17
C GLN A 61 15.73 8.08 6.43
N THR A 62 15.15 6.93 6.79
CA THR A 62 15.94 5.71 7.02
C THR A 62 16.62 5.20 5.76
N GLU A 63 15.94 5.22 4.61
CA GLU A 63 16.53 4.80 3.33
C GLU A 63 17.64 5.76 2.89
N ARG A 64 17.48 7.07 3.10
CA ARG A 64 18.54 8.04 2.84
C ARG A 64 19.79 7.79 3.70
N LYS A 65 19.62 7.52 5.00
CA LYS A 65 20.72 7.16 5.91
C LYS A 65 21.42 5.85 5.48
N LYS A 66 20.65 4.81 5.12
CA LYS A 66 21.20 3.55 4.59
C LYS A 66 21.99 3.77 3.30
N LYS A 67 21.48 4.59 2.38
CA LYS A 67 22.16 4.90 1.11
C LYS A 67 23.51 5.58 1.35
N TYR A 68 23.57 6.54 2.28
CA TYR A 68 24.82 7.21 2.65
C TYR A 68 25.81 6.25 3.33
N SER A 69 25.34 5.40 4.24
CA SER A 69 26.16 4.35 4.87
C SER A 69 26.77 3.38 3.84
N ARG A 70 25.97 2.91 2.86
CA ARG A 70 26.45 2.05 1.76
C ARG A 70 27.48 2.74 0.89
N PHE A 71 27.31 4.04 0.62
CA PHE A 71 28.28 4.82 -0.14
C PHE A 71 29.64 4.90 0.59
N ASN A 72 29.62 5.24 1.88
CA ASN A 72 30.83 5.28 2.70
C ASN A 72 31.51 3.91 2.81
N LEU A 73 30.73 2.83 2.95
CA LEU A 73 31.26 1.47 2.96
C LEU A 73 31.94 1.10 1.63
N LYS A 74 31.31 1.44 0.50
CA LYS A 74 31.90 1.24 -0.84
C LYS A 74 33.19 2.03 -1.02
N LYS A 75 33.26 3.26 -0.51
CA LYS A 75 34.48 4.09 -0.54
C LYS A 75 35.61 3.42 0.25
N LYS A 76 35.35 3.03 1.50
CA LYS A 76 36.34 2.31 2.35
C LYS A 76 36.82 1.00 1.73
N LEU A 77 35.94 0.25 1.06
CA LEU A 77 36.31 -0.98 0.35
C LEU A 77 37.22 -0.73 -0.85
N LYS A 78 37.03 0.39 -1.58
CA LYS A 78 37.92 0.78 -2.69
C LYS A 78 39.30 1.19 -2.17
N GLU A 79 39.36 1.96 -1.09
CA GLU A 79 40.62 2.37 -0.43
C GLU A 79 41.42 1.14 0.03
N ARG A 80 40.80 0.21 0.76
CA ARG A 80 41.44 -1.06 1.17
C ARG A 80 41.92 -1.92 0.00
N LYS A 81 41.20 -1.92 -1.12
CA LYS A 81 41.63 -2.64 -2.34
C LYS A 81 42.82 -1.98 -3.01
N ALA A 82 42.90 -0.65 -2.99
CA ALA A 82 44.05 0.09 -3.52
C ALA A 82 45.29 -0.13 -2.63
N GLU A 83 45.15 -0.08 -1.30
CA GLU A 83 46.22 -0.39 -0.35
C GLU A 83 46.77 -1.81 -0.54
N LYS A 84 45.89 -2.81 -0.71
CA LYS A 84 46.32 -4.20 -1.00
C LYS A 84 47.09 -4.33 -2.31
N ARG A 85 46.74 -3.55 -3.34
CA ARG A 85 47.47 -3.55 -4.62
C ARG A 85 48.84 -2.91 -4.47
N ALA A 86 48.93 -1.77 -3.78
CA ALA A 86 50.20 -1.10 -3.49
C ALA A 86 51.13 -1.97 -2.62
N ALA A 87 50.58 -2.75 -1.67
CA ALA A 87 51.37 -3.70 -0.88
C ALA A 87 51.90 -4.88 -1.72
N ALA A 88 51.09 -5.40 -2.65
CA ALA A 88 51.52 -6.49 -3.54
C ALA A 88 52.65 -6.07 -4.49
N GLU A 89 52.64 -4.82 -4.96
CA GLU A 89 53.67 -4.27 -5.84
C GLU A 89 55.04 -4.15 -5.15
N ASN A 90 55.07 -3.87 -3.85
CA ASN A 90 56.32 -3.80 -3.07
C ASN A 90 56.86 -5.16 -2.61
N THR A 91 56.12 -6.26 -2.81
CA THR A 91 56.52 -7.62 -2.39
C THR A 91 56.83 -8.55 -3.58
N ALA A 92 56.87 -8.00 -4.80
CA ALA A 92 57.29 -8.73 -5.99
C ALA A 92 58.82 -8.89 -6.01
N VAL A 93 59.31 -9.90 -5.27
CA VAL A 93 60.66 -10.43 -5.47
C VAL A 93 60.70 -11.04 -6.88
N PRO A 94 61.72 -10.75 -7.71
CA PRO A 94 61.84 -11.33 -9.03
C PRO A 94 62.04 -12.84 -8.90
N VAL A 95 60.97 -13.61 -9.13
CA VAL A 95 61.06 -15.05 -9.34
C VAL A 95 61.70 -15.25 -10.71
N VAL A 96 62.95 -15.70 -10.69
CA VAL A 96 63.69 -16.17 -11.86
C VAL A 96 62.91 -17.32 -12.48
N THR A 97 62.38 -17.08 -13.67
CA THR A 97 61.69 -18.07 -14.51
C THR A 97 62.72 -19.06 -15.07
N GLN A 98 62.56 -20.34 -14.76
CA GLN A 98 63.12 -21.43 -15.57
C GLN A 98 61.97 -22.29 -16.13
N ASP A 99 61.99 -22.37 -17.46
CA ASP A 99 61.38 -23.25 -18.47
C ASP A 99 59.98 -23.88 -18.32
N PRO A 100 59.16 -23.83 -19.40
CA PRO A 100 57.88 -24.52 -19.51
C PRO A 100 58.03 -25.87 -20.22
N ALA A 101 57.79 -26.97 -19.52
CA ALA A 101 57.54 -28.25 -20.16
C ALA A 101 56.41 -29.00 -19.46
N LEU A 102 55.35 -29.24 -20.24
CA LEU A 102 54.39 -30.35 -20.13
C LEU A 102 53.49 -30.39 -18.89
N HIS A 103 52.21 -30.01 -19.06
CA HIS A 103 51.08 -30.89 -18.71
C HIS A 103 49.74 -30.30 -19.21
N PRO A 104 49.00 -30.99 -20.11
CA PRO A 104 47.59 -30.73 -20.32
C PRO A 104 46.79 -31.60 -19.34
N THR A 105 46.29 -31.00 -18.26
CA THR A 105 45.29 -31.68 -17.43
C THR A 105 44.20 -30.70 -17.06
N CYS A 106 43.17 -30.70 -17.91
CA CYS A 106 41.84 -30.22 -17.61
C CYS A 106 41.28 -30.99 -16.42
N ILE A 107 41.26 -30.38 -15.23
CA ILE A 107 40.48 -30.87 -14.09
C ILE A 107 39.54 -29.76 -13.64
N ALA A 108 38.28 -29.96 -14.02
CA ALA A 108 37.03 -29.51 -13.43
C ALA A 108 37.13 -28.57 -12.21
N ALA A 109 36.85 -27.28 -12.45
CA ALA A 109 36.41 -26.37 -11.41
C ALA A 109 34.98 -25.90 -11.71
N VAL A 110 34.03 -26.63 -11.14
CA VAL A 110 32.79 -26.14 -10.53
C VAL A 110 32.04 -25.05 -11.31
N ASN A 111 31.02 -25.48 -12.05
CA ASN A 111 29.68 -24.88 -12.17
C ASN A 111 29.54 -23.42 -11.68
N THR A 112 30.25 -22.48 -12.30
CA THR A 112 29.85 -21.07 -12.30
C THR A 112 28.83 -20.92 -13.41
N GLY A 113 27.59 -21.29 -13.08
CA GLY A 113 26.41 -20.82 -13.79
C GLY A 113 26.41 -19.29 -13.75
N CYS A 114 27.07 -18.68 -14.73
CA CYS A 114 26.89 -17.28 -15.07
C CYS A 114 25.51 -17.15 -15.71
N SER A 115 24.48 -17.20 -14.85
CA SER A 115 23.11 -16.88 -15.18
C SER A 115 22.96 -15.37 -15.12
N CYS A 116 23.55 -14.68 -16.10
CA CYS A 116 23.14 -13.31 -16.37
C CYS A 116 21.75 -13.39 -17.05
N TYR A 117 20.72 -12.94 -16.32
CA TYR A 117 19.36 -12.71 -16.80
C TYR A 117 18.40 -13.90 -16.93
N VAL A 118 18.45 -14.90 -16.05
CA VAL A 118 17.18 -15.54 -15.67
C VAL A 118 16.45 -14.51 -14.82
N LYS A 119 15.40 -13.91 -15.37
CA LYS A 119 14.41 -13.17 -14.57
C LYS A 119 13.83 -14.18 -13.60
N ASP A 120 14.46 -14.35 -12.44
CA ASP A 120 13.94 -15.13 -11.33
C ASP A 120 12.61 -14.49 -10.95
N LYS A 121 11.54 -14.99 -11.58
CA LYS A 121 10.17 -14.63 -11.26
C LYS A 121 10.03 -15.02 -9.80
N ARG A 122 9.97 -14.02 -8.92
CA ARG A 122 9.75 -14.25 -7.49
C ARG A 122 8.65 -15.31 -7.35
N PRO A 123 8.84 -16.33 -6.50
CA PRO A 123 7.86 -17.40 -6.36
C PRO A 123 6.48 -16.78 -6.16
N LYS A 124 5.51 -17.19 -7.00
CA LYS A 124 4.15 -16.63 -6.98
C LYS A 124 3.56 -16.87 -5.60
N GLN A 125 3.50 -15.83 -4.79
CA GLN A 125 3.03 -15.91 -3.43
C GLN A 125 1.52 -16.16 -3.44
N LYS A 126 1.10 -17.33 -2.96
CA LYS A 126 -0.31 -17.76 -2.91
C LYS A 126 -1.13 -16.78 -2.07
N TRP A 127 -2.32 -16.43 -2.57
CA TRP A 127 -3.30 -15.61 -1.88
C TRP A 127 -4.30 -16.54 -1.18
N SER A 128 -4.64 -16.21 0.05
CA SER A 128 -5.72 -16.90 0.77
C SER A 128 -7.08 -16.36 0.39
N ILE A 129 -8.13 -17.15 0.60
CA ILE A 129 -9.52 -16.77 0.35
C ILE A 129 -9.90 -15.54 1.19
N GLU A 130 -9.44 -15.47 2.44
CA GLU A 130 -9.64 -14.33 3.34
C GLU A 130 -8.99 -13.05 2.82
N GLU A 131 -7.73 -13.13 2.36
CA GLU A 131 -7.05 -11.98 1.73
C GLU A 131 -7.81 -11.50 0.49
N GLU A 132 -8.32 -12.42 -0.33
CA GLU A 132 -9.09 -12.06 -1.53
C GLU A 132 -10.44 -11.41 -1.19
N ALA A 133 -11.16 -11.94 -0.20
CA ALA A 133 -12.42 -11.37 0.27
C ALA A 133 -12.22 -9.96 0.85
N MET A 134 -11.17 -9.78 1.68
CA MET A 134 -10.81 -8.47 2.23
C MET A 134 -10.44 -7.48 1.13
N LEU A 135 -9.65 -7.91 0.15
CA LEU A 135 -9.29 -7.07 -1.00
C LEU A 135 -10.55 -6.61 -1.75
N LYS A 136 -11.48 -7.51 -2.06
CA LYS A 136 -12.76 -7.20 -2.70
C LYS A 136 -13.58 -6.18 -1.88
N ALA A 137 -13.74 -6.41 -0.57
CA ALA A 137 -14.52 -5.55 0.31
C ALA A 137 -13.96 -4.12 0.37
N LEU A 138 -12.63 -3.98 0.52
CA LEU A 138 -11.97 -2.68 0.57
C LEU A 138 -12.04 -1.96 -0.78
N LEU A 139 -11.84 -2.67 -1.89
CA LEU A 139 -11.99 -2.08 -3.23
C LEU A 139 -13.40 -1.54 -3.47
N LEU A 140 -14.43 -2.27 -3.02
CA LEU A 140 -15.82 -1.83 -3.10
C LEU A 140 -16.04 -0.54 -2.29
N LYS A 141 -15.52 -0.50 -1.06
CA LYS A 141 -15.55 0.66 -0.16
C LYS A 141 -14.83 1.88 -0.75
N HIS A 142 -13.79 1.66 -1.53
CA HIS A 142 -12.97 2.71 -2.13
C HIS A 142 -13.32 3.09 -3.57
N LYS A 143 -14.41 2.54 -4.16
CA LYS A 143 -14.84 2.76 -5.56
C LYS A 143 -14.86 4.22 -6.03
N GLY A 144 -15.07 5.20 -5.14
CA GLY A 144 -15.04 6.63 -5.45
C GLY A 144 -13.67 7.34 -5.29
N THR A 145 -12.70 6.70 -4.64
CA THR A 145 -11.42 7.33 -4.23
C THR A 145 -10.24 7.02 -5.16
N PHE A 146 -10.45 6.25 -6.23
CA PHE A 146 -9.40 5.83 -7.18
C PHE A 146 -8.82 6.97 -8.04
N LYS A 147 -9.42 8.17 -8.03
CA LYS A 147 -8.89 9.35 -8.73
C LYS A 147 -7.69 9.99 -8.04
N VAL A 148 -7.45 9.68 -6.76
CA VAL A 148 -6.29 10.19 -6.01
C VAL A 148 -5.15 9.20 -6.12
N ALA A 149 -3.91 9.65 -6.35
CA ALA A 149 -2.75 8.77 -6.34
C ALA A 149 -2.58 8.13 -4.94
N GLY A 150 -2.78 6.80 -4.84
CA GLY A 150 -2.57 6.03 -3.60
C GLY A 150 -3.75 5.23 -3.01
N PRO A 151 -4.77 4.78 -3.78
CA PRO A 151 -5.87 4.00 -3.19
C PRO A 151 -5.37 2.65 -2.67
N TRP A 152 -4.35 2.08 -3.33
CA TRP A 152 -3.73 0.82 -2.97
C TRP A 152 -2.98 0.88 -1.64
N GLU A 153 -2.36 2.01 -1.32
CA GLU A 153 -1.67 2.21 -0.04
C GLU A 153 -2.68 2.30 1.11
N ARG A 154 -3.84 2.94 0.86
CA ARG A 154 -4.93 3.01 1.83
C ARG A 154 -5.57 1.63 2.05
N ILE A 155 -5.87 0.91 0.98
CA ILE A 155 -6.37 -0.48 1.04
C ILE A 155 -5.38 -1.38 1.79
N GLN A 156 -4.09 -1.28 1.50
CA GLN A 156 -3.05 -2.04 2.19
C GLN A 156 -3.00 -1.69 3.69
N CYS A 157 -3.18 -0.42 4.05
CA CYS A 157 -3.23 0.00 5.46
C CYS A 157 -4.46 -0.54 6.18
N GLU A 158 -5.64 -0.49 5.57
CA GLU A 158 -6.89 -0.99 6.18
C GLU A 158 -6.88 -2.51 6.35
N GLY A 159 -6.44 -3.25 5.33
CA GLY A 159 -6.40 -4.72 5.36
C GLY A 159 -5.14 -5.31 5.99
N ARG A 160 -4.28 -4.51 6.64
CA ARG A 160 -2.97 -4.95 7.17
C ARG A 160 -3.04 -6.09 8.20
N HIS A 161 -4.20 -6.27 8.82
CA HIS A 161 -4.46 -7.33 9.78
C HIS A 161 -4.79 -8.68 9.13
N VAL A 162 -5.19 -8.69 7.84
CA VAL A 162 -5.49 -9.90 7.06
C VAL A 162 -4.40 -10.17 6.02
N PHE A 163 -3.90 -9.11 5.38
CA PHE A 163 -2.83 -9.24 4.40
C PHE A 163 -1.51 -9.62 5.07
N LYS A 164 -0.78 -10.53 4.43
CA LYS A 164 0.61 -10.82 4.81
C LYS A 164 1.45 -9.54 4.80
N GLU A 165 2.33 -9.37 5.78
CA GLU A 165 3.16 -8.16 5.93
C GLU A 165 4.05 -7.84 4.72
N SER A 166 4.42 -8.88 3.95
CA SER A 166 5.24 -8.74 2.74
C SER A 166 4.48 -8.17 1.54
N ARG A 167 3.14 -8.06 1.60
CA ARG A 167 2.30 -7.59 0.49
C ARG A 167 2.44 -6.09 0.36
N GLU A 168 2.85 -5.63 -0.81
CA GLU A 168 2.90 -4.20 -1.15
C GLU A 168 1.66 -3.80 -1.95
N GLY A 169 1.30 -2.51 -1.95
CA GLY A 169 0.18 -1.99 -2.74
C GLY A 169 0.26 -2.37 -4.24
N ALA A 170 1.46 -2.57 -4.78
CA ALA A 170 1.68 -3.09 -6.13
C ALA A 170 1.16 -4.53 -6.30
N ASP A 171 1.34 -5.39 -5.30
CA ASP A 171 0.85 -6.77 -5.30
C ASP A 171 -0.68 -6.81 -5.25
N LEU A 172 -1.29 -5.93 -4.45
CA LEU A 172 -2.75 -5.80 -4.37
C LEU A 172 -3.32 -5.35 -5.72
N ARG A 173 -2.71 -4.33 -6.34
CA ARG A 173 -3.09 -3.87 -7.68
C ARG A 173 -2.97 -4.98 -8.73
N TYR A 174 -1.87 -5.74 -8.68
CA TYR A 174 -1.63 -6.84 -9.60
C TYR A 174 -2.64 -7.97 -9.40
N LYS A 175 -2.89 -8.37 -8.17
CA LYS A 175 -3.89 -9.39 -7.83
C LYS A 175 -5.28 -8.98 -8.27
N TRP A 176 -5.69 -7.73 -8.00
CA TRP A 176 -6.97 -7.21 -8.44
C TRP A 176 -7.15 -7.27 -9.95
N LYS A 177 -6.13 -6.86 -10.72
CA LYS A 177 -6.16 -6.96 -12.19
C LYS A 177 -6.37 -8.39 -12.67
N ASN A 178 -5.81 -9.37 -11.98
CA ASN A 178 -5.99 -10.79 -12.34
C ASN A 178 -7.33 -11.35 -11.87
N MET A 179 -7.90 -10.82 -10.78
CA MET A 179 -9.23 -11.21 -10.29
C MET A 179 -10.36 -10.55 -11.07
N LEU A 180 -10.14 -9.37 -11.66
CA LEU A 180 -11.17 -8.61 -12.38
C LEU A 180 -11.89 -9.43 -13.45
N PRO A 181 -11.18 -10.16 -14.34
CA PRO A 181 -11.84 -10.95 -15.38
C PRO A 181 -12.66 -12.09 -14.79
N GLN A 182 -12.17 -12.75 -13.73
CA GLN A 182 -12.89 -13.83 -13.05
C GLN A 182 -14.15 -13.29 -12.37
N TRP A 183 -14.02 -12.16 -11.68
CA TRP A 183 -15.13 -11.52 -10.98
C TRP A 183 -16.20 -10.98 -11.93
N LEU A 184 -15.80 -10.39 -13.07
CA LEU A 184 -16.74 -9.97 -14.11
C LEU A 184 -17.52 -11.17 -14.65
N LYS A 185 -16.85 -12.30 -14.87
CA LYS A 185 -17.47 -13.55 -15.35
C LYS A 185 -18.47 -14.14 -14.34
N GLU A 186 -18.12 -14.14 -13.06
CA GLU A 186 -19.01 -14.55 -11.96
C GLU A 186 -20.24 -13.64 -11.85
N SER A 187 -20.07 -12.33 -12.07
CA SER A 187 -21.17 -11.36 -12.00
C SER A 187 -22.06 -11.32 -13.25
N SER A 188 -21.57 -11.82 -14.39
CA SER A 188 -22.29 -11.79 -15.67
C SER A 188 -23.13 -13.04 -15.94
N GLY A 189 -23.07 -14.06 -15.07
CA GLY A 189 -23.97 -15.22 -15.08
C GLY A 189 -24.33 -15.73 -16.48
N THR A 190 -23.38 -16.39 -17.15
CA THR A 190 -23.64 -17.27 -18.30
C THR A 190 -23.08 -18.65 -18.04
#